data_AF-A0A7H9VA67-F1
#
_entry.id   AF-A0A7H9VA67-F1
#
_cell.length_a   1.000
_cell.length_b   1.000
_cell.length_c   1.000
_cell.angle_alpha   90.00
_cell.angle_beta   90.00
_cell.angle_gamma   90.00
#
_symmetry.space_group_name_H-M   'P 1'
#
loop_
_entity.id
_entity.type
_entity.pdbx_description
1 polymer ?
#
loop_
_entity_poly.entity_id
_entity_poly.type
_entity_poly.pdbx_seq_one_letter_code
_entity_poly.pdbx_strand_id
1 'polypeptide(L)' 'VIFAYHGYPWTIHRLTYRRTNHDNIHVRGYNEEGTTTTPFDMTVLNGLDRYHIVLGVLDRIPEPAGAHIRLKQAMEGK' A
#
# COMPACT_ATOMS: atom_id res chain seq x y z
N VAL A 1 -3.94 0.44 -9.96
CA VAL A 1 -2.55 -0.05 -9.85
C VAL A 1 -2.08 0.16 -8.42
N ILE A 2 -1.64 -0.90 -7.74
CA ILE A 2 -0.91 -0.79 -6.46
C ILE A 2 0.57 -0.83 -6.78
N PHE A 3 1.33 0.17 -6.33
CA PHE A 3 2.74 0.30 -6.64
C PHE A 3 3.55 0.39 -5.34
N ALA A 4 4.33 -0.65 -5.02
CA ALA A 4 5.27 -0.63 -3.90
C ALA A 4 6.62 -0.09 -4.38
N TYR A 5 7.12 0.95 -3.72
CA TYR A 5 8.34 1.66 -4.11
C TYR A 5 9.32 1.77 -2.93
N HIS A 6 10.63 1.74 -3.19
CA HIS A 6 11.63 1.79 -2.12
C HIS A 6 11.87 3.20 -1.56
N GLY A 7 11.50 4.24 -2.32
CA GLY A 7 11.67 5.63 -1.92
C GLY A 7 10.35 6.34 -1.68
N TYR A 8 10.36 7.67 -1.73
CA TYR A 8 9.16 8.48 -1.49
C TYR A 8 8.09 8.28 -2.58
N PRO A 9 6.81 8.00 -2.20
CA PRO A 9 5.71 7.82 -3.14
C PRO A 9 5.54 8.98 -4.13
N TRP A 10 5.82 10.19 -3.66
CA TRP A 10 5.70 11.43 -4.43
C TRP A 10 6.56 11.45 -5.70
N THR A 11 7.69 10.75 -5.71
CA THR A 11 8.55 10.64 -6.90
C THR A 11 7.81 9.94 -8.04
N ILE A 12 7.11 8.84 -7.75
CA ILE A 12 6.35 8.11 -8.77
C ILE A 12 5.20 8.97 -9.27
N HIS A 13 4.41 9.59 -8.37
CA HIS A 13 3.30 10.46 -8.78
C HIS A 13 3.75 11.60 -9.72
N ARG A 14 4.90 12.24 -9.45
CA ARG A 14 5.46 13.28 -10.33
C ARG A 14 5.96 12.74 -11.68
N LEU A 15 6.51 11.54 -11.72
CA LEU A 15 6.96 10.93 -12.98
C LEU A 15 5.79 10.43 -13.83
N THR A 16 4.67 10.06 -13.20
CA THR A 16 3.52 9.48 -13.87
C THR A 16 2.35 10.44 -14.08
N TYR A 17 2.39 11.69 -13.60
CA TYR A 17 1.23 12.61 -13.61
C TYR A 17 0.60 12.90 -14.98
N ARG A 18 1.29 12.63 -16.10
CA ARG A 18 0.75 12.75 -17.48
C ARG A 18 0.60 11.42 -18.20
N ARG A 19 0.82 10.30 -17.52
CA ARG A 19 0.65 8.96 -18.09
C ARG A 19 -0.83 8.58 -18.05
N THR A 20 -1.30 7.90 -19.08
CA THR A 20 -2.63 7.31 -19.07
C THR A 20 -2.83 6.49 -17.79
N ASN A 21 -4.02 6.62 -17.17
CA ASN A 21 -4.40 5.91 -15.94
C ASN A 21 -3.68 6.37 -14.66
N HIS A 22 -3.00 7.53 -14.64
CA HIS A 22 -2.28 8.01 -13.45
C HIS A 22 -3.17 8.21 -12.22
N ASP A 23 -4.45 8.56 -12.41
CA ASP A 23 -5.43 8.72 -11.32
C ASP A 23 -5.67 7.42 -10.55
N ASN A 24 -5.48 6.26 -11.20
CA ASN A 24 -5.65 4.95 -10.61
C ASN A 24 -4.32 4.35 -10.12
N ILE A 25 -3.25 5.13 -10.01
CA ILE A 25 -1.97 4.68 -9.45
C ILE A 25 -1.95 5.03 -7.95
N HIS A 26 -1.88 4.00 -7.12
CA HIS A 26 -1.75 4.14 -5.67
C HIS A 26 -0.37 3.66 -5.26
N VAL A 27 0.50 4.62 -4.95
CA VAL A 27 1.89 4.36 -4.62
C VAL A 27 2.03 4.28 -3.10
N ARG A 28 2.75 3.27 -2.63
CA ARG A 28 3.29 3.19 -1.28
C ARG A 28 4.80 3.16 -1.34
N GLY A 29 5.43 3.69 -0.30
CA GLY A 29 6.85 3.94 -0.29
C GLY A 29 7.33 4.29 1.10
N TYR A 30 8.56 4.74 1.18
CA TYR A 30 9.12 5.22 2.44
C TYR A 30 8.42 6.52 2.88
N ASN A 31 7.96 6.52 4.14
CA ASN A 31 7.23 7.61 4.79
C ASN A 31 8.01 8.25 5.94
N GLU A 32 9.34 8.04 5.99
CA GLU A 32 10.21 8.53 7.08
C GLU A 32 9.98 7.86 8.44
N GLU A 33 9.31 6.71 8.43
CA GLU A 33 9.07 5.92 9.63
C GLU A 33 10.11 4.80 9.73
N GLY A 34 10.86 4.77 10.83
CA GLY A 34 11.92 3.77 11.03
C GLY A 34 12.69 3.92 12.32
N THR A 35 13.21 2.80 12.84
CA THR A 35 14.07 2.76 14.02
C THR A 35 14.89 1.46 14.00
N THR A 36 15.75 1.22 15.00
CA THR A 36 16.40 -0.08 15.18
C THR A 36 15.33 -1.12 15.49
N THR A 37 14.88 -1.84 14.47
CA THR A 37 13.83 -2.84 14.56
C THR A 37 14.05 -3.95 13.54
N THR A 38 13.14 -4.91 13.44
CA THR A 38 13.25 -6.01 12.48
C THR A 38 12.98 -5.53 11.05
N PRO A 39 13.52 -6.20 10.02
CA PRO A 39 13.23 -5.85 8.63
C PRO A 39 11.75 -5.87 8.28
N PHE A 40 10.97 -6.75 8.92
CA PHE A 40 9.52 -6.80 8.72
C PHE A 40 8.83 -5.58 9.32
N ASP A 41 9.14 -5.25 10.58
CA ASP A 41 8.55 -4.09 11.27
C ASP A 41 8.88 -2.79 10.55
N MET A 42 10.08 -2.67 9.96
CA MET A 42 10.42 -1.53 9.09
C MET A 42 9.42 -1.35 7.93
N THR A 43 8.92 -2.43 7.34
CA THR A 43 7.90 -2.35 6.28
C THR A 43 6.50 -2.06 6.83
N VAL A 44 6.17 -2.55 8.02
CA VAL A 44 4.89 -2.26 8.70
C VAL A 44 4.78 -0.77 9.05
N LEU A 45 5.85 -0.19 9.60
CA LEU A 45 5.93 1.23 9.92
C LEU A 45 5.68 2.13 8.69
N ASN A 46 6.05 1.66 7.50
CA ASN A 46 5.84 2.39 6.25
C ASN A 46 4.57 1.95 5.49
N GLY A 47 3.74 1.06 6.05
CA GLY A 47 2.55 0.51 5.39
C GLY A 47 2.87 -0.25 4.09
N LEU A 48 4.10 -0.74 3.97
CA LEU A 48 4.66 -1.42 2.80
C LEU A 48 4.68 -2.94 2.95
N ASP A 49 4.35 -3.47 4.12
CA ASP A 49 4.28 -4.90 4.32
C ASP A 49 3.13 -5.53 3.50
N ARG A 50 3.21 -6.84 3.38
CA ARG A 50 2.29 -7.64 2.57
C ARG A 50 0.83 -7.54 3.03
N TYR A 51 0.54 -7.34 4.32
CA TYR A 51 -0.83 -7.27 4.83
C TYR A 51 -1.45 -5.92 4.47
N HIS A 52 -0.71 -4.83 4.66
CA HIS A 52 -1.16 -3.51 4.19
C HIS A 52 -1.37 -3.48 2.68
N ILE A 53 -0.51 -4.13 1.89
CA ILE A 53 -0.70 -4.27 0.43
C ILE A 53 -2.02 -4.97 0.11
N VAL A 54 -2.33 -6.10 0.75
CA VAL A 54 -3.62 -6.79 0.57
C VAL A 54 -4.79 -5.89 0.92
N LEU A 55 -4.75 -5.21 2.07
CA LEU A 55 -5.79 -4.24 2.46
C LEU A 55 -6.00 -3.16 1.40
N GLY A 56 -4.90 -2.63 0.85
CA GLY A 56 -4.95 -1.64 -0.23
C GLY A 56 -5.60 -2.15 -1.52
N VAL A 57 -5.44 -3.44 -1.84
CA VAL A 57 -6.13 -4.09 -2.97
C VAL A 57 -7.63 -4.22 -2.68
N LEU A 58 -7.99 -4.73 -1.49
CA LEU A 58 -9.38 -4.97 -1.10
C LEU A 58 -10.23 -3.70 -1.10
N ASP A 59 -9.65 -2.56 -0.76
CA ASP A 59 -10.36 -1.27 -0.77
C ASP A 59 -10.65 -0.73 -2.19
N ARG A 60 -10.15 -1.39 -3.25
CA ARG A 60 -10.17 -0.86 -4.63
C ARG A 60 -10.75 -1.80 -5.68
N ILE A 61 -11.11 -3.02 -5.29
CA ILE A 61 -11.82 -3.95 -6.16
C ILE A 61 -13.32 -3.59 -6.20
N PRO A 62 -14.02 -3.85 -7.31
CA PRO A 62 -15.40 -3.41 -7.51
C PRO A 62 -16.43 -4.18 -6.67
N GLU A 63 -16.00 -5.23 -5.96
CA GLU A 63 -16.88 -6.00 -5.09
C GLU A 63 -17.35 -5.18 -3.88
N PRO A 64 -18.58 -5.42 -3.36
CA PRO A 64 -19.06 -4.74 -2.17
C PRO A 64 -18.12 -4.94 -0.98
N ALA A 65 -17.95 -3.93 -0.13
CA ALA A 65 -17.05 -3.98 1.03
C ALA A 65 -17.29 -5.20 1.95
N GLY A 66 -18.52 -5.74 1.98
CA GLY A 66 -18.88 -6.93 2.74
C GLY A 66 -18.34 -8.25 2.17
N ALA A 67 -18.00 -8.32 0.88
CA ALA A 67 -17.57 -9.55 0.20
C ALA A 67 -16.27 -10.12 0.78
N HIS A 68 -15.39 -9.24 1.30
CA HIS A 68 -14.08 -9.64 1.82
C HIS A 68 -13.86 -9.29 3.29
N ILE A 69 -14.94 -9.04 4.06
CA ILE A 69 -14.85 -8.65 5.49
C ILE A 69 -13.96 -9.61 6.30
N ARG A 70 -14.12 -10.92 6.08
CA ARG A 70 -13.32 -11.93 6.79
C ARG A 70 -11.84 -11.82 6.49
N LEU A 71 -11.49 -11.61 5.22
CA LEU A 71 -10.10 -11.45 4.80
C LEU A 71 -9.52 -10.14 5.33
N LYS A 72 -10.29 -9.04 5.26
CA LYS A 72 -9.89 -7.74 5.80
C LYS A 72 -9.56 -7.82 7.29
N GLN A 73 -10.45 -8.40 8.08
CA GLN A 73 -10.24 -8.64 9.52
C GLN A 73 -9.02 -9.54 9.79
N ALA A 74 -8.83 -10.58 8.97
CA ALA A 74 -7.68 -11.48 9.12
C ALA A 74 -6.35 -10.79 8.81
N MET A 75 -6.32 -9.74 7.98
CA MET A 75 -5.12 -8.96 7.66
C MET A 75 -4.85 -7.84 8.68
N GLU A 76 -5.89 -7.22 9.26
CA GLU A 76 -5.74 -6.16 10.27
C GLU A 76 -5.09 -6.65 11.58
N GLY A 77 -5.19 -7.95 11.87
CA GLY A 77 -4.59 -8.58 13.06
C GLY A 77 -3.22 -9.23 12.82
N LYS A 78 -2.52 -8.89 11.75
CA LYS A 78 -1.25 -9.51 11.32
C LYS A 78 -0.14 -8.50 11.16
#